data_AF-A0A1H8KTB3-F1
#
_entry.id   AF-A0A1H8KTB3-F1
#
_cell.length_a   1.000
_cell.length_b   1.000
_cell.length_c   1.000
_cell.angle_alpha   90.00
_cell.angle_beta   90.00
_cell.angle_gamma   90.00
#
_symmetry.space_group_name_H-M   'P 1'
#
loop_
_entity.id
_entity.type
_entity.pdbx_description
1 polymer ?
#
loop_
_entity_poly.entity_id
_entity_poly.type
_entity_poly.pdbx_seq_one_letter_code
_entity_poly.pdbx_strand_id
1 'polypeptide(L)'
;MLPLSFTTEEAIEFAEHGCIEEWVHLFLKTAGGNEPFSEGLKLQPRYWTGPVRLPLQELIRCCGPEAEMEYCVSQGSWDMHVAELMELYRKGWSYPPLIVQLVDGHLSIRDGNHRHEAMQRLDFADCWVILWDSESKENLDQYVSVSQGRNRRA
;
A
#
# COMPACT_ATOMS: atom_id res chain seq x y z
N MET A 1 -12.55 -21.93 -6.21
CA MET A 1 -12.26 -20.55 -5.80
C MET A 1 -13.00 -19.64 -6.74
N LEU A 2 -13.76 -18.68 -6.22
CA LEU A 2 -14.16 -17.52 -7.02
C LEU A 2 -12.88 -16.77 -7.44
N PRO A 3 -12.82 -16.15 -8.63
CA PRO A 3 -11.66 -15.37 -9.03
C PRO A 3 -11.46 -14.21 -8.03
N LEU A 4 -10.23 -14.06 -7.53
CA LEU A 4 -9.87 -12.96 -6.63
C LEU A 4 -10.02 -11.63 -7.36
N SER A 5 -10.64 -10.66 -6.70
CA SER A 5 -10.90 -9.33 -7.27
C SER A 5 -9.91 -8.28 -6.77
N PHE A 6 -9.12 -8.61 -5.74
CA PHE A 6 -8.09 -7.75 -5.13
C PHE A 6 -8.61 -6.35 -4.76
N THR A 7 -9.78 -6.33 -4.13
CA THR A 7 -10.38 -5.11 -3.59
C THR A 7 -9.94 -4.89 -2.15
N THR A 8 -10.19 -3.69 -1.63
CA THR A 8 -9.99 -3.40 -0.21
C THR A 8 -10.83 -4.32 0.67
N GLU A 9 -12.08 -4.56 0.32
CA GLU A 9 -13.00 -5.41 1.09
C GLU A 9 -12.50 -6.86 1.18
N GLU A 10 -11.98 -7.39 0.06
CA GLU A 10 -11.39 -8.72 0.04
C GLU A 10 -10.13 -8.80 0.92
N ALA A 11 -9.28 -7.77 0.89
CA ALA A 11 -8.11 -7.71 1.76
C ALA A 11 -8.49 -7.66 3.25
N ILE A 12 -9.59 -6.97 3.59
CA ILE A 12 -10.14 -6.96 4.96
C ILE A 12 -10.59 -8.36 5.37
N GLU A 13 -11.32 -9.07 4.51
CA GLU A 13 -11.77 -10.44 4.78
C GLU A 13 -10.59 -11.40 5.00
N PHE A 14 -9.53 -11.30 4.18
CA PHE A 14 -8.31 -12.09 4.39
C PHE A 14 -7.64 -11.76 5.73
N ALA A 15 -7.61 -10.48 6.12
CA ALA A 15 -7.04 -10.07 7.40
C ALA A 15 -7.83 -10.60 8.60
N GLU A 16 -9.16 -10.59 8.55
CA GLU A 16 -10.04 -11.14 9.60
C GLU A 16 -9.81 -12.64 9.83
N HIS A 17 -9.37 -13.36 8.79
CA HIS A 17 -9.01 -14.78 8.87
C HIS A 17 -7.52 -15.04 9.15
N GLY A 18 -6.71 -13.99 9.36
CA GLY A 18 -5.27 -14.12 9.60
C GLY A 18 -4.45 -14.47 8.36
N CYS A 19 -4.99 -14.27 7.16
CA CYS A 19 -4.40 -14.66 5.87
C CYS A 19 -3.86 -13.45 5.07
N ILE A 20 -3.60 -12.30 5.70
CA ILE A 20 -3.22 -11.08 4.96
C ILE A 20 -1.91 -11.22 4.17
N GLU A 21 -0.95 -11.99 4.68
CA GLU A 21 0.31 -12.27 3.97
C GLU A 21 0.06 -13.07 2.69
N GLU A 22 -0.84 -14.04 2.74
CA GLU A 22 -1.24 -14.83 1.56
C GLU A 22 -1.89 -13.92 0.51
N TRP A 23 -2.78 -13.03 0.93
CA TRP A 23 -3.41 -12.05 0.04
C TRP A 23 -2.35 -11.18 -0.67
N VAL A 24 -1.35 -10.68 0.07
CA VAL A 24 -0.25 -9.88 -0.48
C VAL A 24 0.51 -10.66 -1.56
N HIS A 25 0.88 -11.92 -1.29
CA HIS A 25 1.60 -12.73 -2.27
C HIS A 25 0.76 -13.04 -3.51
N LEU A 26 -0.53 -13.33 -3.35
CA LEU A 26 -1.45 -13.58 -4.45
C LEU A 26 -1.60 -12.33 -5.33
N PHE A 27 -1.78 -11.15 -4.71
CA PHE A 27 -1.86 -9.88 -5.42
C PHE A 27 -0.59 -9.59 -6.21
N LEU A 28 0.58 -9.63 -5.55
CA LEU A 28 1.86 -9.31 -6.18
C LEU A 28 2.20 -10.25 -7.34
N LYS A 29 1.84 -11.54 -7.26
CA LYS A 29 2.06 -12.51 -8.36
C LYS A 29 1.06 -12.43 -9.49
N THR A 30 -0.04 -11.69 -9.32
CA THR A 30 -1.12 -11.63 -10.31
C THR A 30 -1.42 -10.18 -10.68
N ALA A 31 -2.47 -9.57 -10.11
CA ALA A 31 -2.96 -8.24 -10.48
C ALA A 31 -1.93 -7.12 -10.24
N GLY A 32 -1.07 -7.25 -9.22
CA GLY A 32 0.00 -6.30 -8.93
C GLY A 32 1.22 -6.44 -9.85
N GLY A 33 1.43 -7.61 -10.47
CA GLY A 33 2.50 -7.82 -11.45
C GLY A 33 3.92 -7.61 -10.91
N ASN A 34 4.16 -7.81 -9.63
CA ASN A 34 5.41 -7.53 -8.93
C ASN A 34 5.93 -8.78 -8.19
N GLU A 35 6.11 -9.87 -8.94
CA GLU A 35 6.64 -11.13 -8.42
C GLU A 35 8.01 -11.00 -7.73
N PRO A 36 8.98 -10.19 -8.22
CA PRO A 36 10.24 -10.00 -7.52
C PRO A 36 10.07 -9.46 -6.10
N PHE A 37 9.10 -8.56 -5.87
CA PHE A 37 8.81 -8.08 -4.52
C PHE A 37 8.23 -9.19 -3.64
N SER A 38 7.31 -10.00 -4.17
CA SER A 38 6.80 -11.17 -3.45
C SER A 38 7.93 -12.13 -3.03
N GLU A 39 8.88 -12.41 -3.92
CA GLU A 39 10.00 -13.31 -3.59
C GLU A 39 10.96 -12.66 -2.58
N GLY A 40 11.19 -11.34 -2.67
CA GLY A 40 11.98 -10.59 -1.68
C GLY A 40 11.36 -10.60 -0.28
N LEU A 41 10.02 -10.54 -0.19
CA LEU A 41 9.31 -10.63 1.09
C LEU A 41 9.57 -11.97 1.79
N LYS A 42 9.69 -13.08 1.05
CA LYS A 42 9.92 -14.43 1.58
C LYS A 42 11.33 -14.70 2.10
N LEU A 43 12.28 -13.80 1.86
CA LEU A 43 13.67 -13.98 2.29
C LEU A 43 13.83 -14.03 3.82
N GLN A 44 12.85 -13.53 4.57
CA GLN A 44 12.77 -13.62 6.02
C GLN A 44 11.31 -13.47 6.49
N PRO A 45 10.97 -13.90 7.72
CA PRO A 45 9.65 -13.68 8.29
C PRO A 45 9.29 -12.19 8.36
N ARG A 46 8.02 -11.87 8.11
CA ARG A 46 7.47 -10.51 8.16
C ARG A 46 6.35 -10.42 9.18
N TYR A 47 6.23 -9.27 9.82
CA TYR A 47 5.09 -8.94 10.66
C TYR A 47 4.13 -8.10 9.85
N TRP A 48 2.83 -8.40 9.94
CA TRP A 48 1.80 -7.77 9.12
C TRP A 48 0.73 -7.09 9.99
N THR A 49 0.15 -6.00 9.48
CA THR A 49 -1.00 -5.32 10.09
C THR A 49 -1.86 -4.68 9.02
N GLY A 50 -3.18 -4.73 9.21
CA GLY A 50 -4.15 -4.12 8.33
C GLY A 50 -4.90 -5.13 7.46
N PRO A 51 -5.70 -4.65 6.48
CA PRO A 51 -5.76 -3.25 6.03
C PRO A 51 -6.17 -2.24 7.11
N VAL A 52 -5.51 -1.08 7.15
CA VAL A 52 -5.86 0.07 8.02
C VAL A 52 -5.99 1.35 7.20
N ARG A 53 -6.82 2.29 7.62
CA ARG A 53 -6.86 3.64 7.02
C ARG A 53 -5.82 4.54 7.66
N LEU A 54 -4.98 5.15 6.84
CA LEU A 54 -3.98 6.14 7.26
C LEU A 54 -4.07 7.42 6.41
N PRO A 55 -3.73 8.59 6.97
CA PRO A 55 -3.63 9.82 6.19
C PRO A 55 -2.65 9.67 5.03
N LEU A 56 -3.06 10.10 3.83
CA LEU A 56 -2.28 9.92 2.61
C LEU A 56 -0.90 10.60 2.70
N GLN A 57 -0.85 11.73 3.42
CA GLN A 57 0.33 12.55 3.67
C GLN A 57 1.37 11.90 4.61
N GLU A 58 1.02 10.85 5.36
CA GLU A 58 1.98 10.12 6.20
C GLU A 58 2.84 9.15 5.38
N LEU A 59 2.45 8.87 4.14
CA LEU A 59 3.09 7.88 3.27
C LEU A 59 4.15 8.52 2.38
N ILE A 60 5.28 7.84 2.25
CA ILE A 60 6.43 8.29 1.47
C ILE A 60 6.58 7.40 0.25
N ARG A 61 6.55 8.01 -0.94
CA ARG A 61 6.83 7.31 -2.20
C ARG A 61 8.31 6.89 -2.25
N CYS A 62 8.56 5.69 -2.75
CA CYS A 62 9.91 5.26 -3.15
C CYS A 62 10.09 5.18 -4.67
N CYS A 63 8.99 5.32 -5.42
CA CYS A 63 8.97 5.31 -6.87
C CYS A 63 8.32 6.58 -7.42
N GLY A 64 8.91 7.13 -8.48
CA GLY A 64 8.48 8.38 -9.07
C GLY A 64 9.40 8.85 -10.19
N PRO A 65 9.02 9.92 -10.91
CA PRO A 65 9.85 10.48 -11.97
C PRO A 65 10.97 11.40 -11.46
N GLU A 66 10.94 11.74 -10.18
CA GLU A 66 11.95 12.58 -9.55
C GLU A 66 13.30 11.84 -9.47
N ALA A 67 14.41 12.56 -9.67
CA ALA A 67 15.73 11.96 -9.82
C ALA A 67 16.27 11.34 -8.52
N GLU A 68 15.75 11.78 -7.37
CA GLU A 68 16.08 11.32 -6.03
C GLU A 68 15.32 10.06 -5.61
N MET A 69 14.35 9.59 -6.39
CA MET A 69 13.56 8.41 -6.05
C MET A 69 14.43 7.15 -6.08
N GLU A 70 14.25 6.27 -5.08
CA GLU A 70 14.90 4.94 -5.03
C GLU A 70 14.65 4.16 -6.33
N TYR A 71 13.42 4.25 -6.85
CA TYR A 71 13.00 3.68 -8.13
C TYR A 71 12.54 4.79 -9.08
N CYS A 72 13.51 5.46 -9.72
CA CYS A 72 13.26 6.48 -10.72
C CYS A 72 12.70 5.89 -12.02
N VAL A 73 11.59 6.45 -12.52
CA VAL A 73 10.94 6.06 -13.77
C VAL A 73 10.80 7.26 -14.71
N SER A 74 10.49 7.04 -15.99
CA SER A 74 10.29 8.16 -16.91
C SER A 74 9.02 8.95 -16.55
N GLN A 75 9.08 10.29 -16.60
CA GLN A 75 7.93 11.18 -16.42
C GLN A 75 6.73 10.79 -17.31
N GLY A 76 6.97 10.47 -18.58
CA GLY A 76 5.89 10.13 -19.52
C GLY A 76 5.13 8.86 -19.13
N SER A 77 5.84 7.78 -18.76
CA SER A 77 5.19 6.56 -18.27
C SER A 77 4.48 6.78 -16.93
N TRP A 78 5.08 7.58 -16.04
CA TRP A 78 4.49 7.92 -14.75
C TRP A 78 3.15 8.63 -14.92
N ASP A 79 3.12 9.73 -15.67
CA ASP A 79 1.92 10.54 -15.84
C ASP A 79 0.81 9.77 -16.58
N MET A 80 1.18 8.90 -17.53
CA MET A 80 0.23 8.03 -18.23
C MET A 80 -0.49 7.10 -17.24
N HIS A 81 0.26 6.34 -16.43
CA HIS A 81 -0.33 5.42 -15.46
C HIS A 81 -1.13 6.16 -14.37
N VAL A 82 -0.63 7.30 -13.89
CA VAL A 82 -1.37 8.12 -12.91
C VAL A 82 -2.70 8.59 -13.50
N ALA A 83 -2.72 9.05 -14.75
CA ALA A 83 -3.96 9.50 -15.40
C ALA A 83 -4.99 8.37 -15.55
N GLU A 84 -4.55 7.16 -15.92
CA GLU A 84 -5.41 5.98 -16.00
C GLU A 84 -6.02 5.62 -14.63
N LEU A 85 -5.20 5.62 -13.58
CA LEU A 85 -5.66 5.34 -12.21
C LEU A 85 -6.63 6.41 -11.71
N MET A 86 -6.37 7.69 -11.97
CA MET A 86 -7.28 8.78 -11.62
C MET A 86 -8.67 8.57 -12.25
N GLU A 87 -8.73 8.07 -13.49
CA GLU A 87 -10.01 7.79 -14.15
C GLU A 87 -10.73 6.58 -13.56
N LEU A 88 -10.01 5.54 -13.13
CA LEU A 88 -10.59 4.42 -12.40
C LEU A 88 -11.17 4.89 -11.06
N TYR A 89 -10.45 5.74 -10.31
CA TYR A 89 -10.96 6.32 -9.06
C TYR A 89 -12.24 7.11 -9.27
N ARG A 90 -12.33 7.95 -10.31
CA ARG A 90 -13.56 8.70 -10.64
C ARG A 90 -14.75 7.79 -10.96
N LYS A 91 -14.50 6.59 -11.47
CA LYS A 91 -15.51 5.55 -11.74
C LYS A 91 -15.89 4.72 -10.50
N GLY A 92 -15.33 5.03 -9.33
CA GLY A 92 -15.62 4.30 -8.09
C GLY A 92 -14.92 2.95 -8.00
N TRP A 93 -13.75 2.79 -8.64
CA TRP A 93 -12.96 1.57 -8.52
C TRP A 93 -12.57 1.30 -7.06
N SER A 94 -12.93 0.11 -6.55
CA SER A 94 -12.39 -0.38 -5.27
C SER A 94 -10.96 -0.85 -5.49
N TYR A 95 -10.01 0.01 -5.10
CA TYR A 95 -8.59 -0.22 -5.31
C TYR A 95 -8.05 -1.25 -4.29
N PRO A 96 -7.04 -2.05 -4.67
CA PRO A 96 -6.28 -2.83 -3.71
C PRO A 96 -5.60 -1.88 -2.71
N PRO A 97 -5.46 -2.22 -1.43
CA PRO A 97 -4.69 -1.41 -0.49
C PRO A 97 -3.24 -1.21 -0.95
N LEU A 98 -2.61 -0.11 -0.52
CA LEU A 98 -1.17 0.08 -0.73
C LEU A 98 -0.39 -0.89 0.16
N ILE A 99 0.74 -1.41 -0.30
CA ILE A 99 1.62 -2.26 0.52
C ILE A 99 2.78 -1.39 1.00
N VAL A 100 2.87 -1.21 2.31
CA VAL A 100 3.70 -0.20 2.95
C VAL A 100 4.59 -0.84 3.99
N GLN A 101 5.88 -0.52 3.94
CA GLN A 101 6.85 -0.94 4.93
C GLN A 101 7.00 0.14 6.01
N LEU A 102 6.95 -0.25 7.28
CA LEU A 102 7.48 0.55 8.37
C LEU A 102 9.00 0.32 8.43
N VAL A 103 9.77 1.38 8.19
CA VAL A 103 11.24 1.35 8.23
C VAL A 103 11.74 2.63 8.87
N ASP A 104 12.57 2.50 9.91
CA ASP A 104 13.10 3.63 10.68
C ASP A 104 12.04 4.65 11.12
N GLY A 105 10.84 4.16 11.49
CA GLY A 105 9.70 5.01 11.90
C GLY A 105 8.94 5.70 10.76
N HIS A 106 9.30 5.44 9.51
CA HIS A 106 8.68 6.02 8.32
C HIS A 106 7.89 4.99 7.52
N LEU A 107 6.83 5.43 6.85
CA LEU A 107 5.97 4.58 6.02
C LEU A 107 6.36 4.68 4.54
N SER A 108 7.17 3.74 4.08
CA SER A 108 7.60 3.66 2.68
C SER A 108 6.64 2.82 1.85
N ILE A 109 6.10 3.39 0.77
CA ILE A 109 5.19 2.68 -0.15
C ILE A 109 6.00 1.74 -1.03
N ARG A 110 5.94 0.43 -0.76
CA ARG A 110 6.66 -0.59 -1.55
C ARG A 110 5.85 -1.12 -2.74
N ASP A 111 4.53 -0.98 -2.69
CA ASP A 111 3.65 -1.18 -3.85
C ASP A 111 2.48 -0.19 -3.84
N GLY A 112 2.19 0.40 -5.00
CA GLY A 112 1.10 1.36 -5.18
C GLY A 112 1.49 2.84 -5.23
N ASN A 113 2.75 3.16 -5.55
CA ASN A 113 3.23 4.55 -5.69
C ASN A 113 2.41 5.39 -6.70
N HIS A 114 2.04 4.85 -7.86
CA HIS A 114 1.15 5.54 -8.82
C HIS A 114 -0.28 5.71 -8.28
N ARG A 115 -0.78 4.73 -7.51
CA ARG A 115 -2.11 4.81 -6.85
C ARG A 115 -2.12 5.94 -5.82
N HIS A 116 -1.05 6.07 -5.04
CA HIS A 116 -0.84 7.16 -4.09
C HIS A 116 -0.84 8.53 -4.78
N GLU A 117 -0.05 8.71 -5.83
CA GLU A 117 -0.01 9.95 -6.60
C GLU A 117 -1.37 10.31 -7.22
N ALA A 118 -2.08 9.33 -7.78
CA ALA A 118 -3.42 9.54 -8.31
C ALA A 118 -4.42 9.98 -7.22
N MET A 119 -4.36 9.37 -6.04
CA MET A 119 -5.15 9.77 -4.87
C MET A 119 -4.81 11.19 -4.43
N GLN A 120 -3.52 11.56 -4.43
CA GLN A 120 -3.06 12.90 -4.05
C GLN A 120 -3.56 13.97 -5.01
N ARG A 121 -3.50 13.72 -6.33
CA ARG A 121 -4.04 14.64 -7.36
C ARG A 121 -5.56 14.74 -7.36
N LEU A 122 -6.25 13.82 -6.66
CA LEU A 122 -7.70 13.81 -6.48
C LEU A 122 -8.12 14.24 -5.06
N ASP A 123 -7.20 14.82 -4.28
CA ASP A 123 -7.45 15.36 -2.94
C ASP A 123 -8.00 14.34 -1.92
N PHE A 124 -7.58 13.07 -2.02
CA PHE A 124 -7.90 12.07 -1.01
C PHE A 124 -7.18 12.40 0.31
N ALA A 125 -7.93 12.43 1.41
CA ALA A 125 -7.36 12.68 2.73
C ALA A 125 -6.61 11.46 3.30
N ASP A 126 -7.10 10.26 3.00
CA ASP A 126 -6.60 9.02 3.56
C ASP A 126 -6.75 7.87 2.54
N CYS A 127 -6.08 6.75 2.82
CA CYS A 127 -6.16 5.55 2.00
C CYS A 127 -6.02 4.27 2.84
N TRP A 128 -6.40 3.14 2.24
CA TRP A 128 -6.21 1.82 2.81
C TRP A 128 -4.80 1.30 2.56
N VAL A 129 -4.15 0.83 3.62
CA VAL A 129 -2.80 0.29 3.58
C VAL A 129 -2.69 -1.05 4.30
N ILE A 130 -1.88 -1.94 3.77
CA ILE A 130 -1.37 -3.12 4.46
C ILE A 130 0.06 -2.79 4.88
N LEU A 131 0.29 -2.78 6.19
CA LEU A 131 1.58 -2.49 6.79
C LEU A 131 2.36 -3.77 7.01
N TRP A 132 3.67 -3.68 6.84
CA TRP A 132 4.59 -4.70 7.29
C TRP A 132 5.87 -4.13 7.91
N ASP A 133 6.46 -4.91 8.81
CA ASP A 133 7.70 -4.60 9.52
C ASP A 133 8.58 -5.86 9.51
N SER A 134 9.90 -5.67 9.43
CA SER A 134 10.88 -6.76 9.37
C SER A 134 11.39 -7.21 10.74
N GLU A 135 11.17 -6.39 11.76
CA GLU A 135 11.77 -6.49 13.09
C GLU A 135 10.75 -6.92 14.14
N SER A 136 9.56 -6.29 14.19
CA SER A 136 8.58 -6.59 15.22
C SER A 136 7.14 -6.21 14.89
N LYS A 137 6.18 -6.96 15.47
CA LYS A 137 4.75 -6.61 15.44
C LYS A 137 4.46 -5.40 16.33
N GLU A 138 5.22 -5.26 17.42
CA GLU A 138 5.10 -4.18 18.38
C GLU A 138 5.33 -2.80 17.73
N ASN A 139 6.27 -2.68 16.79
CA ASN A 139 6.48 -1.44 16.02
C ASN A 139 5.21 -1.02 15.27
N LEU A 140 4.57 -1.98 14.59
CA LEU A 140 3.33 -1.75 13.85
C LEU A 140 2.18 -1.35 14.79
N ASP A 141 2.02 -2.05 15.91
CA ASP A 141 0.95 -1.77 16.88
C ASP A 141 1.11 -0.39 17.52
N GLN A 142 2.34 0.00 17.85
CA GLN A 142 2.66 1.32 18.35
C GLN A 142 2.33 2.40 17.31
N TYR A 143 2.73 2.21 16.06
CA TYR A 143 2.46 3.16 14.99
C TYR A 143 0.95 3.37 14.80
N VAL A 144 0.20 2.28 14.64
CA VAL A 144 -1.26 2.34 14.42
C VAL A 144 -1.95 2.99 15.63
N SER A 145 -1.55 2.66 16.86
CA SER A 145 -2.11 3.27 18.07
C SER A 145 -1.89 4.79 18.10
N VAL A 146 -0.71 5.25 17.72
CA VAL A 146 -0.37 6.69 17.68
C VAL A 146 -1.16 7.41 16.58
N SER A 147 -1.20 6.87 15.35
CA SER A 147 -1.94 7.50 14.24
C SER A 147 -3.45 7.56 14.51
N GLN A 148 -4.05 6.52 15.08
CA GLN A 148 -5.47 6.53 15.49
C GLN A 148 -5.74 7.52 16.63
N GLY A 149 -4.78 7.71 17.55
CA GLY A 149 -4.87 8.72 18.60
C GLY A 149 -4.81 10.17 18.09
N ARG A 150 -4.07 10.42 17.01
CA ARG A 150 -4.01 11.73 16.33
C ARG A 150 -5.32 12.05 15.61
N ASN A 151 -5.90 11.09 14.90
CA ASN A 151 -7.17 11.27 14.18
C ASN A 151 -8.38 11.54 15.09
N ARG A 152 -8.35 11.11 16.35
CA ARG A 152 -9.44 11.37 17.32
C ARG A 152 -9.41 12.76 17.96
N ARG A 153 -8.35 13.54 17.76
CA ARG A 153 -8.14 14.87 18.38
C ARG A 153 -8.26 16.03 17.38
N ALA A 154 -8.58 15.76 16.12
CA ALA A 154 -8.79 16.75 15.07
C ALA A 154 -10.28 17.07 14.90
#